data_AF-A0A2M7YTW2-F1
#
_entry.id   AF-A0A2M7YTW2-F1
#
_cell.length_a   1.000
_cell.length_b   1.000
_cell.length_c   1.000
_cell.angle_alpha   90.00
_cell.angle_beta   90.00
_cell.angle_gamma   90.00
#
_symmetry.space_group_name_H-M   'P 1'
#
loop_
_entity.id
_entity.type
_entity.pdbx_description
1 polymer ?
#
loop_
_entity_poly.entity_id
_entity_poly.type
_entity_poly.pdbx_seq_one_letter_code
_entity_poly.pdbx_strand_id
1 'polypeptide(L)'
;METRTIRHATIKNELAAAVGDAEMQQTICLFHSPPYDCALDRAALDGKFFEHAPLAVHVGSIAIRDFLTSRQPLLSLHGHVHESTRLTGHWRKTIGTTWAINGAHDGQELSLIRFDPDCPAASDRTLV
;
A
#
# COMPACT_ATOMS: atom_id res chain seq x y z
N MET A 1 -21.13 21.05 10.80
CA MET A 1 -20.30 20.22 9.89
C MET A 1 -20.70 20.59 8.48
N GLU A 2 -19.83 21.28 7.74
CA GLU A 2 -20.07 21.56 6.33
C GLU A 2 -19.95 20.27 5.52
N THR A 3 -20.97 19.98 4.71
CA THR A 3 -20.98 18.87 3.77
C THR A 3 -19.99 19.18 2.66
N ARG A 4 -18.74 18.70 2.79
CA ARG A 4 -17.73 18.85 1.73
C ARG A 4 -18.23 18.12 0.49
N THR A 5 -18.54 18.89 -0.56
CA THR A 5 -18.95 18.33 -1.85
C THR A 5 -17.74 17.66 -2.49
N ILE A 6 -17.68 16.32 -2.48
CA ILE A 6 -16.61 15.49 -3.04
C ILE A 6 -16.74 15.42 -4.57
N ARG A 7 -16.77 16.58 -5.24
CA ARG A 7 -16.67 16.63 -6.70
C ARG A 7 -15.20 16.81 -7.05
N HIS A 8 -14.64 15.81 -7.74
CA HIS A 8 -13.27 15.81 -8.30
C HIS A 8 -12.13 15.64 -7.27
N ALA A 9 -12.42 15.14 -6.06
CA ALA A 9 -11.37 14.75 -5.12
C ALA A 9 -10.60 13.53 -5.67
N THR A 10 -9.28 13.56 -5.56
CA THR A 10 -8.40 12.45 -5.93
C THR A 10 -7.51 12.11 -4.76
N ILE A 11 -7.07 10.85 -4.64
CA ILE A 11 -6.12 10.43 -3.61
C ILE A 11 -4.88 11.34 -3.61
N LYS A 12 -4.37 11.69 -4.80
CA LYS A 12 -3.22 12.58 -4.95
C LYS A 12 -3.45 13.94 -4.31
N ASN A 13 -4.58 14.59 -4.62
CA ASN A 13 -4.87 15.94 -4.11
C ASN A 13 -5.19 15.92 -2.61
N GLU A 14 -5.92 14.92 -2.12
CA GLU A 14 -6.19 14.78 -0.69
C GLU A 14 -4.92 14.51 0.11
N LEU A 15 -4.01 13.66 -0.39
CA LEU A 15 -2.72 13.42 0.27
C LEU A 15 -1.89 14.71 0.34
N ALA A 16 -1.77 15.44 -0.78
CA ALA A 16 -1.04 16.70 -0.82
C ALA A 16 -1.62 17.72 0.17
N ALA A 17 -2.94 17.86 0.23
CA ALA A 17 -3.61 18.75 1.17
C ALA A 17 -3.46 18.31 2.63
N ALA A 18 -3.52 17.00 2.90
CA ALA A 18 -3.44 16.45 4.25
C ALA A 18 -2.05 16.60 4.87
N VAL A 19 -0.98 16.43 4.09
CA VAL A 19 0.40 16.49 4.62
C VAL A 19 1.04 17.88 4.48
N GLY A 20 0.60 18.69 3.50
CA GLY A 20 1.22 19.98 3.19
C GLY A 20 2.75 19.88 3.08
N ASP A 21 3.45 20.68 3.87
CA ASP A 21 4.92 20.72 3.92
C ASP A 21 5.51 19.96 5.11
N ALA A 22 4.75 19.07 5.74
CA ALA A 22 5.24 18.29 6.88
C ALA A 22 6.43 17.38 6.49
N GLU A 23 7.44 17.34 7.37
CA GLU A 23 8.51 16.35 7.34
C GLU A 23 7.97 14.95 7.63
N MET A 24 8.47 13.95 6.91
CA MET A 24 7.82 12.63 6.84
C MET A 24 8.65 11.50 7.44
N GLN A 25 9.91 11.74 7.79
CA GLN A 25 10.87 10.70 8.16
C GLN A 25 10.53 9.99 9.47
N GLN A 26 9.53 10.47 10.22
CA GLN A 26 8.96 9.84 11.42
C GLN A 26 7.47 9.53 11.27
N THR A 27 6.93 9.64 10.06
CA THR A 27 5.51 9.47 9.77
C THR A 27 5.21 8.02 9.40
N ILE A 28 4.16 7.47 10.01
CA ILE A 28 3.56 6.19 9.62
C ILE A 28 2.26 6.49 8.89
N CYS A 29 2.19 6.12 7.62
CA CYS A 29 0.98 6.24 6.82
C CYS A 29 0.15 4.96 6.88
N LEU A 30 -1.17 5.10 6.98
CA LEU A 30 -2.11 3.97 6.84
C LEU A 30 -2.97 4.20 5.60
N PHE A 31 -2.81 3.34 4.60
CA PHE A 31 -3.59 3.38 3.38
C PHE A 31 -4.26 2.02 3.16
N HIS A 32 -5.53 1.98 2.77
CA HIS A 32 -6.13 0.67 2.45
C HIS A 32 -5.48 0.07 1.21
N SER A 33 -5.32 0.85 0.14
CA SER A 33 -4.73 0.37 -1.12
C SER A 33 -3.19 0.28 -1.05
N PRO A 34 -2.58 -0.74 -1.65
CA PRO A 34 -1.13 -0.84 -1.81
C PRO A 34 -0.62 0.12 -2.90
N PRO A 35 0.68 0.43 -2.94
CA PRO A 35 1.26 1.25 -3.99
C PRO A 35 1.37 0.45 -5.29
N TYR A 36 1.04 1.09 -6.41
CA TYR A 36 1.04 0.47 -7.74
C TYR A 36 2.39 -0.12 -8.16
N ASP A 37 2.34 -1.24 -8.88
CA ASP A 37 3.50 -1.90 -9.51
C ASP A 37 4.54 -2.36 -8.49
N CYS A 38 4.12 -3.27 -7.61
CA CYS A 38 5.03 -4.04 -6.76
C CYS A 38 4.45 -5.38 -6.29
N ALA A 39 5.18 -6.06 -5.42
CA ALA A 39 4.72 -7.32 -4.87
C ALA A 39 3.43 -7.19 -4.02
N LEU A 40 3.17 -6.00 -3.46
CA LEU A 40 2.05 -5.78 -2.53
C LEU A 40 0.71 -5.56 -3.24
N ASP A 41 0.70 -5.34 -4.56
CA ASP A 41 -0.51 -5.03 -5.33
C ASP A 41 -0.82 -6.06 -6.43
N ARG A 42 -0.21 -7.25 -6.32
CA ARG A 42 -0.40 -8.33 -7.29
C ARG A 42 -1.75 -9.02 -7.08
N ALA A 43 -2.67 -8.87 -8.04
CA ALA A 43 -3.93 -9.61 -8.07
C ALA A 43 -3.83 -10.91 -8.89
N ALA A 44 -4.66 -11.92 -8.58
CA ALA A 44 -4.68 -13.21 -9.28
C ALA A 44 -5.37 -13.10 -10.66
N LEU A 45 -4.80 -12.29 -11.54
CA LEU A 45 -5.33 -11.95 -12.88
C LEU A 45 -4.45 -12.48 -14.02
N ASP A 46 -3.39 -13.25 -13.71
CA ASP A 46 -2.54 -13.93 -14.67
C ASP A 46 -3.36 -14.74 -15.69
N GLY A 47 -3.10 -14.52 -16.98
CA GLY A 47 -3.77 -15.22 -18.08
C GLY A 47 -5.25 -14.87 -18.28
N LYS A 48 -5.80 -13.90 -17.54
CA LYS A 48 -7.19 -13.43 -17.73
C LYS A 48 -7.27 -12.34 -18.81
N PHE A 49 -8.34 -12.35 -19.59
CA PHE A 49 -8.60 -11.42 -20.69
C PHE A 49 -9.99 -10.79 -20.58
N PHE A 50 -10.13 -9.56 -21.08
CA PHE A 50 -11.40 -8.88 -21.31
C PHE A 50 -11.38 -8.27 -22.72
N GLU A 51 -12.38 -8.55 -23.55
CA GLU A 51 -12.47 -8.08 -24.95
C GLU A 51 -11.15 -8.25 -25.73
N HIS A 52 -10.53 -9.43 -25.63
CA HIS A 52 -9.23 -9.78 -26.24
C HIS A 52 -8.00 -9.04 -25.70
N ALA A 53 -8.13 -8.16 -24.70
CA ALA A 53 -7.02 -7.53 -24.00
C ALA A 53 -6.66 -8.29 -22.71
N PRO A 54 -5.38 -8.54 -22.41
CA PRO A 54 -4.97 -9.13 -21.13
C PRO A 54 -5.25 -8.16 -19.98
N LEU A 55 -5.70 -8.68 -18.84
CA LEU A 55 -5.94 -7.86 -17.65
C LEU A 55 -4.63 -7.39 -17.02
N ALA A 56 -4.60 -6.14 -16.58
CA ALA A 56 -3.52 -5.63 -15.75
C ALA A 56 -3.54 -6.34 -14.40
N VAL A 57 -2.36 -6.74 -13.98
CA VAL A 57 -2.18 -7.64 -12.84
C VAL A 57 -1.69 -6.92 -11.58
N HIS A 58 -1.26 -5.66 -11.75
CA HIS A 58 -0.98 -4.70 -10.69
C HIS A 58 -2.19 -3.78 -10.56
N VAL A 59 -2.80 -3.76 -9.38
CA VAL A 59 -4.07 -3.05 -9.13
C VAL A 59 -3.96 -2.00 -8.02
N GLY A 60 -2.73 -1.68 -7.62
CA GLY A 60 -2.45 -0.69 -6.59
C GLY A 60 -2.67 0.75 -7.06
N SER A 61 -2.48 1.69 -6.13
CA SER A 61 -2.66 3.12 -6.40
C SER A 61 -1.37 3.77 -6.88
N ILE A 62 -1.42 4.35 -8.08
CA ILE A 62 -0.34 5.18 -8.64
C ILE A 62 -0.10 6.41 -7.75
N ALA A 63 -1.17 7.04 -7.26
CA ALA A 63 -1.05 8.20 -6.38
C ALA A 63 -0.31 7.87 -5.07
N ILE A 64 -0.53 6.68 -4.51
CA ILE A 64 0.20 6.22 -3.33
C ILE A 64 1.66 5.92 -3.69
N ARG A 65 1.94 5.25 -4.81
CA ARG A 65 3.32 5.02 -5.30
C ARG A 65 4.08 6.35 -5.44
N ASP A 66 3.49 7.34 -6.08
CA ASP A 66 4.08 8.66 -6.30
C ASP A 66 4.32 9.38 -4.97
N PHE A 67 3.33 9.32 -4.06
CA PHE A 67 3.44 9.92 -2.73
C PHE A 67 4.59 9.28 -1.94
N LEU A 68 4.66 7.96 -1.86
CA LEU A 68 5.73 7.29 -1.12
C LEU A 68 7.09 7.62 -1.71
N THR A 69 7.23 7.60 -3.04
CA THR A 69 8.50 7.92 -3.73
C THR A 69 8.95 9.36 -3.48
N SER A 70 8.03 10.32 -3.45
CA SER A 70 8.36 11.75 -3.30
C SER A 70 8.51 12.21 -1.86
N ARG A 71 7.66 11.71 -0.96
CA ARG A 71 7.56 12.17 0.43
C ARG A 71 8.32 11.30 1.42
N GLN A 72 8.62 10.06 1.05
CA GLN A 72 9.49 9.14 1.80
C GLN A 72 9.16 9.06 3.31
N PRO A 73 7.90 8.72 3.70
CA PRO A 73 7.58 8.48 5.10
C PRO A 73 8.37 7.29 5.68
N LEU A 74 8.44 7.17 7.01
CA LEU A 74 9.11 6.05 7.67
C LEU A 74 8.48 4.70 7.28
N LEU A 75 7.16 4.59 7.46
CA LEU A 75 6.37 3.41 7.10
C LEU A 75 5.10 3.78 6.32
N SER A 76 4.64 2.83 5.52
CA SER A 76 3.30 2.81 4.94
C SER A 76 2.67 1.44 5.11
N LEU A 77 1.47 1.40 5.67
CA LEU A 77 0.72 0.19 5.97
C LEU A 77 -0.42 0.04 4.95
N HIS A 78 -0.60 -1.18 4.44
CA HIS A 78 -1.48 -1.50 3.31
C HIS A 78 -2.37 -2.73 3.53
N GLY A 79 -3.40 -2.86 2.71
CA GLY A 79 -4.30 -4.01 2.64
C GLY A 79 -4.78 -4.28 1.20
N HIS A 80 -6.09 -4.46 1.05
CA HIS A 80 -6.86 -4.52 -0.21
C HIS A 80 -6.63 -5.73 -1.13
N VAL A 81 -5.38 -6.08 -1.47
CA VAL A 81 -5.07 -7.18 -2.39
C VAL A 81 -4.65 -8.40 -1.58
N HIS A 82 -5.63 -9.20 -1.18
CA HIS A 82 -5.48 -10.27 -0.18
C HIS A 82 -4.57 -11.39 -0.65
N GLU A 83 -4.59 -11.70 -1.95
CA GLU A 83 -3.78 -12.74 -2.56
C GLU A 83 -2.31 -12.35 -2.78
N SER A 84 -1.98 -11.05 -2.71
CA SER A 84 -0.67 -10.53 -3.13
C SER A 84 0.50 -11.21 -2.42
N THR A 85 0.41 -11.37 -1.10
CA THR A 85 1.45 -12.02 -0.30
C THR A 85 1.59 -13.51 -0.62
N ARG A 86 0.48 -14.22 -0.82
CA ARG A 86 0.52 -15.63 -1.25
C ARG A 86 1.13 -15.78 -2.65
N LEU A 87 0.80 -14.89 -3.57
CA LEU A 87 1.28 -14.92 -4.95
C LEU A 87 2.76 -14.57 -5.07
N THR A 88 3.23 -13.59 -4.29
CA THR A 88 4.56 -13.02 -4.45
C THR A 88 5.57 -13.47 -3.42
N GLY A 89 5.12 -14.04 -2.29
CA GLY A 89 5.96 -14.37 -1.14
C GLY A 89 6.40 -13.14 -0.32
N HIS A 90 5.98 -11.93 -0.71
CA HIS A 90 6.39 -10.69 -0.07
C HIS A 90 5.19 -10.01 0.59
N TRP A 91 5.31 -9.72 1.88
CA TRP A 91 4.36 -8.93 2.66
C TRP A 91 4.91 -7.54 2.99
N ARG A 92 6.18 -7.27 2.65
CA ARG A 92 6.80 -5.95 2.80
C ARG A 92 7.85 -5.71 1.73
N LYS A 93 8.16 -4.43 1.49
CA LYS A 93 9.29 -3.99 0.66
C LYS A 93 9.71 -2.56 1.02
N THR A 94 10.86 -2.14 0.52
CA THR A 94 11.26 -0.73 0.54
C THR A 94 10.89 -0.01 -0.76
N ILE A 95 10.55 1.27 -0.65
CA ILE A 95 10.33 2.20 -1.77
C ILE A 95 11.15 3.45 -1.44
N GLY A 96 12.36 3.54 -1.99
CA GLY A 96 13.37 4.44 -1.45
C GLY A 96 13.70 4.05 0.00
N THR A 97 13.53 4.97 0.95
CA THR A 97 13.73 4.75 2.39
C THR A 97 12.48 4.29 3.13
N THR A 98 11.29 4.37 2.51
CA THR A 98 10.03 3.97 3.13
C THR A 98 9.86 2.46 3.18
N TRP A 99 9.49 1.92 4.35
CA TRP A 99 9.00 0.55 4.47
C TRP A 99 7.50 0.47 4.15
N ALA A 100 7.14 -0.17 3.04
CA ALA A 100 5.76 -0.51 2.72
C ALA A 100 5.44 -1.92 3.20
N ILE A 101 4.41 -2.06 4.02
CA ILE A 101 4.02 -3.31 4.67
C ILE A 101 2.55 -3.59 4.38
N ASN A 102 2.25 -4.79 3.92
CA ASN A 102 0.91 -5.27 3.64
C ASN A 102 0.43 -6.20 4.76
N GLY A 103 -0.75 -5.89 5.31
CA GLY A 103 -1.47 -6.73 6.27
C GLY A 103 -2.55 -7.61 5.61
N ALA A 104 -2.77 -7.51 4.31
CA ALA A 104 -3.78 -8.32 3.63
C ALA A 104 -3.40 -9.81 3.64
N HIS A 105 -4.41 -10.67 3.75
CA HIS A 105 -4.28 -12.12 3.77
C HIS A 105 -5.56 -12.75 3.22
N ASP A 106 -5.43 -13.82 2.44
CA ASP A 106 -6.54 -14.56 1.84
C ASP A 106 -6.82 -15.92 2.50
N GLY A 107 -6.15 -16.23 3.61
CA GLY A 107 -6.45 -17.39 4.46
C GLY A 107 -7.44 -17.09 5.61
N GLN A 108 -7.65 -18.08 6.48
CA GLN A 108 -8.59 -17.96 7.61
C GLN A 108 -7.97 -17.28 8.83
N GLU A 109 -6.65 -17.20 8.88
CA GLU A 109 -5.86 -16.64 9.97
C GLU A 109 -5.88 -15.12 9.97
N LEU A 110 -5.61 -14.51 11.13
CA LEU A 110 -5.30 -13.09 11.21
C LEU A 110 -3.83 -12.86 10.88
N SER A 111 -3.56 -11.99 9.92
CA SER A 111 -2.20 -11.51 9.63
C SER A 111 -1.81 -10.40 10.61
N LEU A 112 -1.07 -10.77 11.65
CA LEU A 112 -0.53 -9.83 12.64
C LEU A 112 0.84 -9.32 12.18
N ILE A 113 0.94 -8.02 11.95
CA ILE A 113 2.20 -7.32 11.70
C ILE A 113 2.67 -6.65 12.98
N ARG A 114 3.93 -6.89 13.36
CA ARG A 114 4.59 -6.20 14.47
C ARG A 114 5.82 -5.49 13.93
N PHE A 115 6.02 -4.25 14.36
CA PHE A 115 7.17 -3.46 13.96
C PHE A 115 7.57 -2.52 15.10
N ASP A 116 8.87 -2.24 15.16
CA ASP A 116 9.44 -1.18 15.97
C ASP A 116 9.72 0.01 15.04
N PRO A 117 9.15 1.21 15.28
CA PRO A 117 9.46 2.40 14.49
C PRO A 117 10.96 2.75 14.44
N ASP A 118 11.72 2.44 15.49
CA ASP A 118 13.17 2.68 15.53
C ASP A 118 13.95 1.62 14.74
N CYS A 119 13.36 0.45 14.50
CA CYS A 119 13.94 -0.62 13.69
C CYS A 119 12.91 -1.27 12.73
N PRO A 120 12.39 -0.55 11.71
CA PRO A 120 11.34 -1.08 10.84
C PRO A 120 11.81 -2.30 10.01
N ALA A 121 13.13 -2.43 9.80
CA ALA A 121 13.73 -3.58 9.13
C ALA A 121 13.51 -4.90 9.90
N ALA A 122 13.32 -4.85 11.22
CA ALA A 122 13.06 -6.01 12.07
C ALA A 122 11.57 -6.38 12.15
N SER A 123 10.70 -5.73 11.38
CA SER A 123 9.28 -6.07 11.33
C SER A 123 9.07 -7.56 11.06
N ASP A 124 8.06 -8.14 11.70
CA ASP A 124 7.64 -9.52 11.50
C ASP A 124 6.14 -9.64 11.19
N ARG A 125 5.81 -10.77 10.57
CA ARG A 125 4.44 -11.17 10.23
C ARG A 125 4.17 -12.54 10.82
N THR A 126 3.12 -12.65 11.61
CA THR A 126 2.63 -13.91 12.17
C THR A 126 1.18 -14.13 11.72
N LEU A 127 0.83 -15.39 11.44
CA LEU A 127 -0.55 -15.80 11.20
C LEU A 127 -1.08 -16.45 12.48
N VAL A 128 -2.20 -15.93 13.00
CA VAL A 128 -2.81 -16.38 14.26
C VAL A 128 -4.26 -16.82 14.09
#